data_AF-A0A235F4I7-F1
#
_entry.id   AF-A0A235F4I7-F1
#
_cell.length_a   1.000
_cell.length_b   1.000
_cell.length_c   1.000
_cell.angle_alpha   90.00
_cell.angle_beta   90.00
_cell.angle_gamma   90.00
#
_symmetry.space_group_name_H-M   'P 1'
#
loop_
_entity.id
_entity.type
_entity.pdbx_description
1 polymer ?
#
loop_
_entity_poly.entity_id
_entity_poly.type
_entity_poly.pdbx_seq_one_letter_code
_entity_poly.pdbx_strand_id
1 'polypeptide(L)'
;MLNVSFWENQIARSPYLPLFGIRERPTFHIESERTVIIRYKEGTVPMKISISGDSRDLSLLFEGKEKLSKLLRESRIEFDGAFKQRLKWEAVLFLASQWEELKTTVLFSK
;
A
#
# COMPACT_ATOMS: atom_id res chain seq x y z
N MET A 1 3.71 11.38 -11.70
CA MET A 1 2.63 12.06 -10.95
C MET A 1 1.92 10.99 -10.13
N LEU A 2 1.73 11.22 -8.83
CA LEU A 2 1.06 10.26 -7.95
C LEU A 2 -0.38 10.02 -8.44
N ASN A 3 -0.81 8.77 -8.53
CA ASN A 3 -2.11 8.39 -9.08
C ASN A 3 -2.92 7.59 -8.06
N VAL A 4 -3.71 8.31 -7.26
CA VAL A 4 -4.59 7.72 -6.23
C VAL A 4 -5.56 6.70 -6.82
N SER A 5 -6.16 7.00 -7.98
CA SER A 5 -7.12 6.10 -8.63
C SER A 5 -6.48 4.76 -9.01
N PHE A 6 -5.21 4.75 -9.39
CA PHE A 6 -4.47 3.52 -9.63
C PHE A 6 -4.30 2.71 -8.33
N TRP A 7 -3.89 3.35 -7.23
CA TRP A 7 -3.71 2.71 -5.93
C TRP A 7 -5.01 2.18 -5.34
N GLU A 8 -6.11 2.91 -5.48
CA GLU A 8 -7.43 2.44 -5.05
C GLU A 8 -7.87 1.20 -5.84
N ASN A 9 -7.54 1.12 -7.13
CA ASN A 9 -7.88 -0.03 -7.95
C ASN A 9 -6.96 -1.24 -7.70
N GLN A 10 -5.67 -1.02 -7.45
CA GLN A 10 -4.71 -2.10 -7.24
C GLN A 10 -4.67 -2.59 -5.79
N ILE A 11 -4.56 -1.66 -4.84
CA ILE A 11 -4.33 -1.96 -3.42
C ILE A 11 -5.66 -2.04 -2.66
N ALA A 12 -6.58 -1.08 -2.84
CA ALA A 12 -7.83 -1.08 -2.07
C ALA A 12 -8.80 -2.21 -2.49
N ARG A 13 -8.59 -2.81 -3.66
CA ARG A 13 -9.34 -3.99 -4.14
C ARG A 13 -8.58 -5.30 -3.98
N SER A 14 -7.40 -5.27 -3.36
CA SER A 14 -6.60 -6.48 -3.15
C SER A 14 -7.37 -7.50 -2.30
N PRO A 15 -7.44 -8.78 -2.74
CA PRO A 15 -8.12 -9.84 -1.99
C PRO A 15 -7.38 -10.21 -0.70
N TYR A 16 -6.16 -9.69 -0.51
CA TYR A 16 -5.31 -10.00 0.65
C TYR A 16 -5.56 -9.08 1.84
N LEU A 17 -6.29 -7.96 1.67
CA LEU A 17 -6.63 -7.03 2.76
C LEU A 17 -7.26 -7.71 3.99
N PRO A 18 -8.21 -8.67 3.84
CA PRO A 18 -8.82 -9.35 5.00
C PRO A 18 -7.83 -10.19 5.82
N LEU A 19 -6.76 -10.73 5.20
CA LEU A 19 -5.72 -11.49 5.91
C LEU A 19 -4.99 -10.64 6.95
N PHE A 20 -5.01 -9.32 6.76
CA PHE A 20 -4.40 -8.34 7.63
C PHE A 20 -5.41 -7.57 8.50
N GLY A 21 -6.65 -8.08 8.60
CA GLY A 21 -7.72 -7.46 9.39
C GLY A 21 -8.32 -6.19 8.76
N ILE A 22 -8.00 -5.89 7.51
CA ILE A 22 -8.55 -4.75 6.75
C ILE A 22 -9.74 -5.27 5.94
N ARG A 23 -10.94 -5.19 6.52
CA ARG A 23 -12.16 -5.74 5.90
C ARG A 23 -12.87 -4.75 4.99
N GLU A 24 -12.72 -3.46 5.27
CA GLU A 24 -13.23 -2.37 4.44
C GLU A 24 -12.11 -1.84 3.56
N ARG A 25 -12.48 -1.31 2.38
CA ARG A 25 -11.50 -0.78 1.43
C ARG A 25 -10.76 0.42 2.07
N PRO A 26 -9.42 0.40 2.11
CA PRO A 26 -8.66 1.57 2.52
C PRO A 26 -8.84 2.72 1.52
N THR A 27 -8.76 3.95 2.01
CA THR A 27 -8.76 5.16 1.16
C THR A 27 -7.40 5.83 1.19
N PHE A 28 -7.00 6.37 0.05
CA PHE A 28 -5.71 7.01 -0.15
C PHE A 28 -5.94 8.50 -0.41
N HIS A 29 -5.16 9.36 0.24
CA HIS A 29 -5.27 10.79 0.09
C HIS A 29 -3.87 11.40 -0.02
N ILE A 30 -3.62 12.16 -1.08
CA ILE A 30 -2.40 12.93 -1.23
C ILE A 30 -2.60 14.23 -0.44
N GLU A 31 -1.91 14.33 0.71
CA GLU A 31 -1.94 15.55 1.55
C GLU A 31 -1.01 16.62 0.98
N SER A 32 0.11 16.20 0.40
CA SER A 32 1.05 17.03 -0.35
C SER A 32 1.71 16.18 -1.45
N GLU A 33 2.44 16.80 -2.38
CA GLU A 33 3.23 16.06 -3.38
C GLU A 33 4.24 15.06 -2.78
N ARG A 34 4.50 15.18 -1.48
CA ARG A 34 5.47 14.39 -0.73
C ARG A 34 4.83 13.51 0.34
N THR A 35 3.50 13.48 0.48
CA THR A 35 2.85 12.78 1.59
C THR A 35 1.55 12.12 1.16
N VAL A 36 1.47 10.80 1.40
CA VAL A 36 0.27 10.00 1.18
C VAL A 36 -0.26 9.53 2.52
N ILE A 37 -1.54 9.81 2.76
CA ILE A 37 -2.29 9.33 3.91
C ILE A 37 -3.10 8.12 3.49
N ILE A 38 -3.01 7.05 4.29
CA ILE A 38 -3.86 5.86 4.12
C ILE A 38 -4.76 5.73 5.33
N ARG A 39 -6.08 5.74 5.08
CA ARG A 39 -7.10 5.54 6.12
C ARG A 39 -7.74 4.17 5.91
N TYR A 40 -7.91 3.43 6.98
CA TYR A 40 -8.48 2.08 6.93
C TYR A 40 -9.14 1.74 8.28
N LYS A 41 -9.80 0.59 8.36
CA LYS A 41 -10.38 0.11 9.62
C LYS A 41 -9.85 -1.27 9.98
N GLU A 42 -9.64 -1.49 11.27
CA GLU A 42 -9.40 -2.81 11.87
C GLU A 42 -10.61 -3.16 12.74
N GLY A 43 -11.51 -3.99 12.21
CA GLY A 43 -12.83 -4.16 12.82
C GLY A 43 -13.60 -2.84 12.77
N THR A 44 -13.99 -2.31 13.93
CA THR A 44 -14.68 -1.01 14.06
C THR A 44 -13.73 0.16 14.32
N VAL A 45 -12.43 -0.11 14.54
CA VAL A 45 -11.46 0.91 14.93
C VAL A 45 -10.90 1.61 13.68
N PRO A 46 -11.07 2.94 13.55
CA PRO A 46 -10.45 3.70 12.46
C PRO A 46 -8.95 3.82 12.69
N MET A 47 -8.17 3.57 11.65
CA MET A 47 -6.73 3.62 11.64
C MET A 47 -6.25 4.58 10.55
N LYS A 48 -5.13 5.26 10.82
CA LYS A 48 -4.44 6.16 9.89
C LYS A 48 -2.95 5.87 9.92
N ILE A 49 -2.30 5.91 8.76
CA ILE A 49 -0.85 6.01 8.63
C ILE A 49 -0.51 7.09 7.59
N SER A 50 0.72 7.60 7.65
CA SER A 50 1.27 8.45 6.59
C SER A 50 2.59 7.88 6.06
N ILE A 51 2.82 8.07 4.77
CA ILE A 51 4.10 7.77 4.13
C ILE A 51 4.54 9.04 3.42
N SER A 52 5.71 9.56 3.78
CA SER A 52 6.29 10.76 3.19
C SER A 52 7.57 10.44 2.44
N GLY A 53 7.89 11.20 1.40
CA GLY A 53 9.05 10.96 0.54
C GLY A 53 9.03 11.87 -0.67
N ASP A 54 9.95 11.68 -1.61
CA ASP A 54 9.75 12.26 -2.93
C ASP A 54 8.69 11.49 -3.72
N SER A 55 8.09 12.16 -4.71
CA SER A 55 6.98 11.59 -5.48
C SER A 55 7.37 10.38 -6.33
N ARG A 56 8.64 10.27 -6.72
CA ARG A 56 9.14 9.13 -7.49
C ARG A 56 9.19 7.89 -6.60
N ASP A 57 9.68 8.03 -5.38
CA ASP A 57 9.85 6.92 -4.45
C ASP A 57 8.52 6.44 -3.90
N LEU A 58 7.58 7.36 -3.65
CA LEU A 58 6.19 7.01 -3.36
C LEU A 58 5.54 6.25 -4.52
N SER A 59 5.76 6.68 -5.77
CA SER A 59 5.30 5.94 -6.95
C SER A 59 5.90 4.54 -7.03
N LEU A 60 7.22 4.39 -6.86
CA LEU A 60 7.89 3.09 -6.88
C LEU A 60 7.34 2.15 -5.81
N LEU A 61 7.05 2.67 -4.61
CA LEU A 61 6.46 1.91 -3.52
C LEU A 61 5.05 1.41 -3.87
N PHE A 62 4.14 2.31 -4.24
CA PHE A 62 2.74 1.96 -4.45
C PHE A 62 2.50 1.18 -5.75
N GLU A 63 3.40 1.27 -6.72
CA GLU A 63 3.42 0.41 -7.91
C GLU A 63 4.08 -0.96 -7.62
N GLY A 64 4.61 -1.17 -6.41
CA GLY A 64 5.25 -2.42 -5.99
C GLY A 64 6.62 -2.69 -6.62
N LYS A 65 7.23 -1.68 -7.24
CA LYS A 65 8.57 -1.76 -7.84
C LYS A 65 9.67 -1.74 -6.78
N GLU A 66 9.39 -1.18 -5.61
CA GLU A 66 10.29 -1.12 -4.47
C GLU A 66 9.58 -1.50 -3.16
N LYS A 67 10.33 -2.08 -2.23
CA LYS A 67 9.82 -2.49 -0.91
C LYS A 67 9.84 -1.32 0.08
N LEU A 68 8.78 -1.17 0.88
CA LEU A 68 8.68 -0.16 1.95
C LEU A 68 9.88 -0.27 2.91
N SER A 69 10.25 -1.47 3.30
CA SER A 69 11.39 -1.77 4.17
C SER A 69 12.73 -1.32 3.60
N LYS A 70 12.92 -1.45 2.28
CA LYS A 70 14.13 -1.00 1.58
C LYS A 70 14.20 0.53 1.55
N LEU A 71 13.13 1.19 1.11
CA LEU A 71 13.07 2.65 1.02
C LEU A 71 13.25 3.34 2.38
N LEU A 72 12.69 2.75 3.45
CA LEU A 72 12.89 3.24 4.83
C LEU A 72 14.34 3.08 5.30
N ARG A 73 14.98 1.95 5.00
CA ARG A 73 16.39 1.71 5.37
C ARG A 73 17.34 2.64 4.63
N GLU A 74 17.01 3.01 3.40
CA GLU A 74 17.76 3.96 2.58
C GLU A 74 17.41 5.43 2.90
N SER A 75 16.55 5.70 3.89
CA SER A 75 16.10 7.05 4.28
C SER A 75 15.48 7.85 3.13
N ARG A 76 14.86 7.16 2.17
CA ARG A 76 14.21 7.74 0.99
C ARG A 76 12.76 8.12 1.21
N ILE A 77 12.13 7.42 2.15
CA ILE A 77 10.78 7.71 2.64
C ILE A 77 10.78 7.67 4.17
N GLU A 78 9.74 8.22 4.77
CA GLU A 78 9.41 8.06 6.18
C GLU A 78 8.02 7.44 6.30
N PHE A 79 7.79 6.76 7.43
CA PHE A 79 6.53 6.10 7.73
C PHE A 79 6.07 6.51 9.11
N ASP A 80 4.91 7.17 9.19
CA ASP A 80 4.27 7.52 10.45
C ASP A 80 3.17 6.51 10.78
N GLY A 81 3.45 5.70 11.79
CA GLY A 81 2.58 4.65 12.29
C GLY A 81 3.34 3.66 13.17
N ALA A 82 2.61 2.84 13.91
CA ALA A 82 3.21 1.83 14.77
C ALA A 82 3.95 0.76 13.94
N PHE A 83 4.96 0.12 14.53
CA PHE A 83 5.74 -0.94 13.89
C PHE A 83 4.86 -2.08 13.32
N LYS A 84 3.80 -2.46 14.04
CA LYS A 84 2.81 -3.46 13.57
C LYS A 84 2.10 -3.00 12.29
N GLN A 85 1.77 -1.71 12.17
CA GLN A 85 1.16 -1.15 10.97
C GLN A 85 2.15 -1.13 9.81
N ARG A 86 3.42 -0.82 10.06
CA ARG A 86 4.48 -0.89 9.05
C ARG A 86 4.61 -2.30 8.47
N LEU A 87 4.74 -3.33 9.32
CA LEU A 87 4.84 -4.72 8.86
C LEU A 87 3.60 -5.15 8.06
N LYS A 88 2.42 -4.71 8.50
CA LYS A 88 1.17 -4.96 7.81
C LYS A 88 1.16 -4.37 6.41
N TRP A 89 1.50 -3.09 6.30
CA TRP A 89 1.49 -2.38 5.02
C TRP A 89 2.60 -2.82 4.08
N GLU A 90 3.77 -3.25 4.59
CA GLU A 90 4.79 -3.95 3.79
C GLU A 90 4.17 -5.14 3.06
N ALA A 91 3.49 -6.03 3.79
CA ALA A 91 2.91 -7.24 3.23
C ALA A 91 1.74 -6.94 2.28
N VAL A 92 0.87 -5.99 2.64
CA VAL A 92 -0.25 -5.57 1.78
C VAL A 92 0.25 -5.01 0.46
N LEU A 93 1.22 -4.10 0.48
CA LEU A 93 1.77 -3.46 -0.74
C LEU A 93 2.48 -4.50 -1.60
N PHE A 94 3.27 -5.38 -0.99
CA PHE A 94 3.92 -6.47 -1.70
C PHE A 94 2.91 -7.38 -2.40
N LEU A 95 1.90 -7.90 -1.70
CA LEU A 95 0.92 -8.83 -2.26
C LEU A 95 0.00 -8.17 -3.29
N ALA A 96 -0.42 -6.92 -3.06
CA ALA A 96 -1.23 -6.16 -4.01
C ALA A 96 -0.50 -5.94 -5.35
N SER A 97 0.82 -5.77 -5.32
CA SER A 97 1.62 -5.62 -6.54
C SER A 97 1.64 -6.87 -7.42
N GLN A 98 1.57 -8.06 -6.81
CA GLN A 98 1.70 -9.35 -7.48
C GLN A 98 0.35 -9.91 -7.96
N TRP A 99 -0.77 -9.32 -7.54
CA TRP A 99 -2.10 -9.88 -7.74
C TRP A 99 -2.54 -9.98 -9.21
N GLU A 100 -2.26 -8.96 -10.02
CA GLU A 100 -2.63 -9.01 -11.45
C GLU A 100 -1.80 -10.05 -12.21
N GLU A 101 -0.52 -10.24 -11.85
CA GLU A 101 0.31 -11.32 -12.39
C GLU A 101 -0.24 -12.69 -11.99
N LEU A 102 -0.60 -12.87 -10.71
CA LEU A 102 -1.16 -14.13 -10.18
C LEU A 102 -2.54 -14.47 -10.77
N LYS A 103 -3.43 -13.49 -10.95
CA LYS A 103 -4.72 -13.67 -11.65
C LYS A 103 -4.52 -14.24 -13.05
N THR A 104 -3.54 -13.72 -13.77
CA THR A 104 -3.24 -14.09 -15.15
C THR A 104 -2.74 -15.53 -15.20
N THR A 105 -1.82 -15.92 -14.31
CA THR A 105 -1.31 -17.30 -14.23
C THR A 105 -2.39 -18.33 -13.92
N VAL A 106 -3.37 -18.02 -13.06
CA VAL A 106 -4.46 -18.94 -12.71
C VAL A 106 -5.49 -19.10 -13.85
N LEU A 107 -5.62 -18.09 -14.72
CA LEU A 107 -6.54 -18.14 -15.86
C LEU A 107 -5.97 -18.91 -17.07
N PHE A 108 -4.65 -18.96 -17.22
CA PHE A 108 -3.98 -19.68 -18.32
C PHE A 108 -3.53 -21.10 -17.97
N SER A 109 -3.76 -21.56 -16.74
CA SER A 109 -3.49 -22.95 -16.32
C SER A 109 -4.71 -23.87 -16.40
N LYS A 110 -5.70 -23.56 -17.26
CA LYS A 110 -6.87 -24.41 -17.54
C LYS A 110 -6.88 -24.86 -18.99
#